data_AF-A0A068LE79-F1
#
_entry.id   AF-A0A068LE79-F1
#
_cell.length_a   1.000
_cell.length_b   1.000
_cell.length_c   1.000
_cell.angle_alpha   90.00
_cell.angle_beta   90.00
_cell.angle_gamma   90.00
#
_symmetry.space_group_name_H-M   'P 1'
#
loop_
_entity.id
_entity.type
_entity.pdbx_description
1 polymer ?
#
loop_
_entity_poly.entity_id
_entity_poly.type
_entity_poly.pdbx_seq_one_letter_code
_entity_poly.pdbx_strand_id
1 'polypeptide(L)' 'SCGISTGLGATLNVAKPTKGSTVAIFGLGAVGLAAAEGARLAGASRIIGVDLNPSRFEEAKKFGITEFVNPKDHNKPVQE' A
#
# COMPACT_ATOMS: atom_id res chain seq x y z
N SER A 1 0.05 13.84 13.30
CA SER A 1 0.93 12.70 13.65
C SER A 1 0.21 11.34 13.68
N CYS A 2 -1.08 11.26 14.04
CA CYS A 2 -1.80 9.98 14.23
C CYS A 2 -1.78 9.00 13.02
N GLY A 3 -1.97 9.50 11.79
CA GLY A 3 -2.07 8.62 10.61
C GLY A 3 -0.77 7.89 10.26
N ILE A 4 0.37 8.56 10.42
CA ILE A 4 1.68 8.02 10.03
C ILE A 4 2.10 6.89 10.94
N SER A 5 2.04 7.10 12.27
CA SER A 5 2.39 6.08 13.25
C SER A 5 1.50 4.85 13.14
N THR A 6 0.21 5.05 12.82
CA THR A 6 -0.75 3.95 12.63
C THR A 6 -0.36 3.09 11.43
N GLY A 7 -0.12 3.69 10.27
CA GLY A 7 0.24 2.94 9.06
C GLY A 7 1.59 2.24 9.18
N LEU A 8 2.60 2.96 9.64
CA LEU A 8 3.95 2.42 9.80
C LEU A 8 3.99 1.30 10.85
N GLY A 9 3.32 1.51 11.99
CA GLY A 9 3.23 0.51 13.06
C GLY A 9 2.43 -0.72 12.64
N ALA A 10 1.35 -0.55 11.88
CA ALA A 10 0.59 -1.68 11.33
C ALA A 10 1.49 -2.58 10.47
N THR A 11 2.34 -2.01 9.63
CA THR A 11 3.23 -2.81 8.79
C THR A 11 4.40 -3.41 9.58
N LEU A 12 5.14 -2.61 10.34
CA LEU A 12 6.38 -3.05 10.98
C LEU A 12 6.16 -3.88 12.26
N ASN A 13 5.11 -3.58 13.03
CA ASN A 13 4.88 -4.21 14.33
C ASN A 13 3.83 -5.33 14.28
N VAL A 14 2.89 -5.28 13.34
CA VAL A 14 1.79 -6.25 13.26
C VAL A 14 1.94 -7.17 12.06
N ALA A 15 1.90 -6.63 10.83
CA ALA A 15 1.94 -7.44 9.61
C ALA A 15 3.29 -8.12 9.39
N LYS A 16 4.40 -7.45 9.75
CA LYS A 16 5.79 -7.96 9.68
C LYS A 16 6.11 -8.66 8.35
N PRO A 17 5.92 -7.99 7.20
CA PRO A 17 6.24 -8.58 5.91
C PRO A 17 7.72 -8.96 5.84
N THR A 18 8.02 -10.13 5.30
CA THR A 18 9.40 -10.60 5.11
C THR A 18 10.01 -9.97 3.87
N LYS A 19 11.34 -9.90 3.83
CA LYS A 19 12.06 -9.44 2.63
C LYS A 19 11.65 -10.26 1.41
N GLY A 20 11.32 -9.60 0.31
CA GLY A 20 10.85 -10.22 -0.93
C GLY A 20 9.35 -10.50 -0.97
N SER A 21 8.61 -10.29 0.12
CA SER A 21 7.15 -10.51 0.15
C SER A 21 6.38 -9.52 -0.74
N THR A 22 5.11 -9.87 -1.00
CA THR A 22 4.14 -9.01 -1.68
C THR A 22 3.14 -8.47 -0.66
N VAL A 23 2.87 -7.17 -0.70
CA VAL A 23 1.93 -6.49 0.22
C VAL A 23 0.85 -5.77 -0.59
N ALA A 24 -0.41 -5.90 -0.18
CA ALA A 24 -1.52 -5.12 -0.71
C ALA A 24 -2.02 -4.11 0.33
N ILE A 25 -2.26 -2.87 -0.11
CA ILE A 25 -2.66 -1.76 0.76
C ILE A 25 -3.97 -1.17 0.23
N PHE A 26 -5.01 -1.25 1.05
CA PHE A 26 -6.33 -0.75 0.72
C PHE A 26 -6.51 0.67 1.29
N GLY A 27 -6.61 1.65 0.39
CA GLY A 27 -6.70 3.07 0.67
C GLY A 27 -5.34 3.76 0.73
N LEU A 28 -5.15 4.79 -0.10
CA LEU A 28 -3.90 5.56 -0.25
C LEU A 28 -4.00 6.96 0.37
N GLY A 29 -4.58 7.04 1.57
CA GLY A 29 -4.49 8.22 2.44
C GLY A 29 -3.22 8.21 3.30
N ALA A 30 -3.13 9.14 4.27
CA ALA A 30 -1.96 9.26 5.15
C ALA A 30 -1.55 7.94 5.85
N VAL A 31 -2.53 7.11 6.23
CA VAL A 31 -2.28 5.81 6.87
C VAL A 31 -1.72 4.80 5.86
N GLY A 32 -2.34 4.69 4.68
CA GLY A 32 -1.92 3.75 3.65
C GLY A 32 -0.54 4.05 3.07
N LEU A 33 -0.24 5.33 2.85
CA LEU A 33 1.08 5.76 2.41
C LEU A 33 2.17 5.44 3.45
N ALA A 34 1.87 5.63 4.74
CA ALA A 34 2.79 5.25 5.81
C ALA A 34 2.94 3.72 5.93
N ALA A 35 1.89 2.96 5.67
CA ALA A 35 1.95 1.50 5.62
C ALA A 35 2.79 1.00 4.43
N ALA A 36 2.70 1.67 3.28
CA ALA A 36 3.51 1.39 2.08
C ALA A 36 4.99 1.63 2.35
N GLU A 37 5.30 2.74 3.01
CA GLU A 37 6.65 3.05 3.44
C GLU A 37 7.18 2.00 4.43
N GLY A 38 6.35 1.55 5.38
CA GLY A 38 6.70 0.43 6.26
C GLY A 38 6.99 -0.86 5.50
N ALA A 39 6.22 -1.17 4.45
CA ALA A 39 6.43 -2.36 3.64
C ALA A 39 7.74 -2.27 2.83
N ARG A 40 8.03 -1.07 2.30
CA ARG A 40 9.29 -0.77 1.61
C ARG A 40 10.49 -0.95 2.54
N LEU A 41 10.42 -0.41 3.76
CA LEU A 41 11.47 -0.54 4.78
C LEU A 41 11.68 -2.00 5.22
N ALA A 42 10.61 -2.78 5.31
CA ALA A 42 10.67 -4.22 5.59
C ALA A 42 11.22 -5.05 4.41
N GLY A 43 11.42 -4.43 3.24
CA GLY A 43 12.01 -5.07 2.06
C GLY A 43 11.02 -5.86 1.22
N ALA A 44 9.73 -5.53 1.24
CA ALA A 44 8.76 -6.09 0.29
C ALA A 44 9.22 -5.81 -1.15
N SER A 45 9.10 -6.81 -2.03
CA SER A 45 9.51 -6.69 -3.44
C SER A 45 8.42 -6.08 -4.31
N ARG A 46 7.16 -6.25 -3.90
CA ARG A 46 5.97 -5.87 -4.64
C ARG A 46 4.94 -5.26 -3.69
N ILE A 47 4.51 -4.03 -3.96
CA ILE A 47 3.57 -3.29 -3.12
C ILE A 47 2.43 -2.79 -4.01
N ILE A 48 1.24 -3.36 -3.80
CA ILE A 48 0.04 -3.10 -4.58
C ILE A 48 -0.84 -2.10 -3.82
N GLY A 49 -1.04 -0.91 -4.37
CA GLY A 49 -1.94 0.09 -3.84
C GLY A 49 -3.34 -0.04 -4.43
N VAL A 50 -4.37 -0.07 -3.59
CA VAL A 50 -5.77 -0.14 -4.02
C VAL A 50 -6.50 1.12 -3.57
N ASP A 51 -6.94 1.97 -4.51
CA ASP A 51 -7.71 3.19 -4.20
C ASP A 51 -8.70 3.53 -5.33
N LEU A 52 -9.78 4.22 -5.01
CA LEU A 52 -10.78 4.67 -5.98
C LEU A 52 -10.37 5.96 -6.70
N ASN A 53 -9.37 6.68 -6.20
CA ASN A 53 -8.89 7.93 -6.80
C ASN A 53 -7.54 7.71 -7.51
N PRO A 54 -7.51 7.66 -8.85
CA PRO A 54 -6.28 7.49 -9.63
C PRO A 54 -5.24 8.59 -9.40
N SER A 55 -5.67 9.81 -9.01
CA SER A 55 -4.74 10.93 -8.79
C SER A 55 -3.76 10.66 -7.64
N ARG A 56 -4.06 9.71 -6.75
CA ARG A 56 -3.20 9.33 -5.62
C ARG A 56 -2.03 8.45 -6.03
N PHE A 57 -2.10 7.79 -7.19
CA PHE A 57 -1.09 6.82 -7.58
C PHE A 57 0.29 7.44 -7.79
N GLU A 58 0.37 8.58 -8.49
CA GLU A 58 1.65 9.25 -8.76
C GLU A 58 2.38 9.67 -7.48
N GLU A 59 1.64 10.09 -6.46
CA GLU A 59 2.22 10.37 -5.15
C GLU A 59 2.61 9.08 -4.43
N ALA A 60 1.77 8.05 -4.47
CA ALA A 60 1.99 6.79 -3.78
C ALA A 60 3.23 6.02 -4.26
N LYS A 61 3.63 6.17 -5.53
CA LYS A 61 4.90 5.62 -6.06
C LYS A 61 6.11 6.07 -5.24
N LYS A 62 6.09 7.31 -4.72
CA LYS A 62 7.18 7.86 -3.89
C LYS A 62 7.34 7.13 -2.55
N PHE A 63 6.28 6.46 -2.09
CA PHE A 63 6.23 5.69 -0.84
C PHE A 63 6.43 4.18 -1.07
N GLY A 64 6.91 3.78 -2.25
CA GLY A 64 7.27 2.40 -2.57
C GLY A 64 6.18 1.57 -3.26
N ILE A 65 5.02 2.15 -3.55
CA ILE A 65 3.98 1.44 -4.31
C ILE A 65 4.47 1.17 -5.74
N THR A 66 4.43 -0.09 -6.13
CA THR A 66 4.88 -0.57 -7.45
C THR A 66 3.73 -0.72 -8.44
N GLU A 67 2.54 -1.03 -7.94
CA GLU A 67 1.35 -1.29 -8.75
C GLU A 67 0.11 -0.62 -8.16
N PHE A 68 -0.84 -0.31 -9.03
CA PHE A 68 -2.09 0.31 -8.63
C PHE A 68 -3.28 -0.43 -9.20
N VAL A 69 -4.29 -0.61 -8.36
CA VAL A 69 -5.57 -1.20 -8.74
C VAL A 69 -6.65 -0.22 -8.31
N ASN A 70 -7.45 0.24 -9.28
CA ASN A 70 -8.66 0.98 -8.99
C ASN A 70 -9.86 0.04 -9.14
N PRO A 71 -10.58 -0.27 -8.05
CA PRO A 71 -11.73 -1.16 -8.11
C PRO A 71 -12.81 -0.77 -9.14
N LYS A 72 -12.90 0.50 -9.54
CA LYS A 72 -13.87 0.96 -10.55
C LYS A 72 -13.50 0.55 -11.98
N ASP A 73 -12.26 0.16 -12.23
CA ASP A 73 -11.80 -0.24 -13.56
C ASP A 73 -12.06 -1.74 -13.83
N HIS A 74 -12.68 -2.44 -12.86
CA HIS A 74 -13.00 -3.86 -12.93
C HIS A 74 -14.51 -4.09 -12.72
N ASN A 75 -15.15 -4.77 -13.68
CA ASN A 75 -16.58 -5.13 -13.61
C ASN A 75 -16.84 -6.44 -12.85
N LYS A 76 -15.77 -7.14 -12.45
CA LYS A 76 -15.77 -8.40 -11.72
C LYS A 76 -14.71 -8.34 -10.62
N PRO A 77 -14.78 -9.20 -9.58
CA PRO A 77 -13.71 -9.31 -8.60
C PRO A 77 -12.35 -9.51 -9.28
N VAL A 78 -11.30 -8.86 -8.78
CA VAL A 78 -9.94 -8.87 -9.38
C VAL A 78 -9.33 -10.28 -9.39
N GLN A 79 -9.90 -11.21 -8.64
CA GLN A 79 -9.48 -12.62 -8.55
C GLN A 79 -10.12 -13.53 -9.62
N GLU A 80 -11.17 -13.05 -10.32
CA GLU A 80 -11.86 -13.77 -11.40
C GLU A 80 -11.28 -13.40 -12.77
#